data_AF-A0A960L574-F1
#
_entry.id   AF-A0A960L574-F1
#
_cell.length_a   1.000
_cell.length_b   1.000
_cell.length_c   1.000
_cell.angle_alpha   90.00
_cell.angle_beta   90.00
_cell.angle_gamma   90.00
#
_symmetry.space_group_name_H-M   'P 1'
#
loop_
_entity.id
_entity.type
_entity.pdbx_description
1 polymer ?
#
loop_
_entity_poly.entity_id
_entity_poly.type
_entity_poly.pdbx_seq_one_letter_code
_entity_poly.pdbx_strand_id
1 'polypeptide(L)' 'MRNVVTAVLGGGQGSRLWPLTRDRAKPAVPVGGKFRLIDIPISN' A
#
# COMPACT_ATOMS: atom_id res chain seq x y z
N MET A 1 -10.54 8.63 -19.61
CA MET A 1 -10.35 7.32 -18.94
C MET A 1 -11.68 6.62 -18.70
N ARG A 2 -12.47 6.30 -19.74
CA ARG A 2 -13.79 5.65 -19.51
C ARG A 2 -13.74 4.12 -19.46
N ASN A 3 -12.65 3.50 -19.95
CA ASN A 3 -12.50 2.04 -20.03
C ASN A 3 -11.07 1.60 -19.67
N VAL A 4 -10.56 1.97 -18.49
CA VAL A 4 -9.23 1.51 -18.01
C VAL A 4 -9.42 0.80 -16.67
N VAL A 5 -8.85 -0.40 -16.55
CA VAL A 5 -8.79 -1.14 -15.30
C VAL A 5 -7.39 -0.97 -14.71
N THR A 6 -7.33 -0.57 -13.44
CA THR A 6 -6.08 -0.44 -12.70
C THR A 6 -5.89 -1.65 -11.79
N ALA A 7 -4.75 -2.33 -11.91
CA ALA A 7 -4.35 -3.42 -11.02
C ALA A 7 -3.15 -2.98 -10.18
N VAL A 8 -3.35 -2.87 -8.86
CA VAL A 8 -2.29 -2.48 -7.92
C VAL A 8 -1.73 -3.73 -7.23
N LEU A 9 -0.45 -4.02 -7.47
CA LEU A 9 0.25 -5.11 -6.80
C LEU A 9 0.75 -4.62 -5.43
N GLY A 10 0.13 -5.10 -4.36
CA GLY A 10 0.44 -4.72 -2.96
C GLY A 10 1.86 -5.05 -2.47
N GLY A 11 2.71 -5.64 -3.32
CA GLY A 11 4.08 -6.04 -3.01
C GLY A 11 4.18 -7.36 -2.24
N GLY A 12 5.41 -7.80 -2.00
CA GLY A 12 5.70 -9.00 -1.19
C GLY A 12 5.60 -8.76 0.31
N GLN A 13 6.13 -9.69 1.11
CA GLN A 13 6.03 -9.74 2.59
C GLN A 13 6.39 -8.43 3.32
N GLY A 14 7.18 -7.55 2.70
CA GLY A 14 7.54 -6.27 3.32
C GLY A 14 8.54 -6.42 4.46
N SER A 15 9.46 -7.37 4.37
CA SER A 15 10.51 -7.65 5.37
C SER A 15 11.37 -6.44 5.74
N ARG A 16 11.63 -5.56 4.76
CA ARG A 16 12.38 -4.30 4.98
C ARG A 16 11.64 -3.28 5.86
N LEU A 17 10.33 -3.42 6.02
CA LEU A 17 9.50 -2.54 6.84
C LEU A 17 9.13 -3.18 8.18
N TRP A 18 9.72 -4.32 8.53
CA TRP A 18 9.57 -4.87 9.88
C TRP A 18 10.06 -3.83 10.90
N PRO A 19 9.34 -3.57 12.01
CA PRO A 19 8.19 -4.31 12.56
C PRO A 19 6.82 -3.83 12.05
N LEU A 20 6.76 -2.81 11.20
CA LEU A 20 5.49 -2.22 10.74
C LEU A 20 4.64 -3.21 9.94
N THR A 21 5.24 -4.26 9.38
CA THR A 21 4.59 -5.34 8.60
C THR A 21 4.41 -6.64 9.38
N ARG A 22 4.65 -6.67 10.70
CA ARG A 22 4.50 -7.90 11.51
C ARG A 22 3.08 -8.47 11.47
N ASP A 23 2.10 -7.59 11.71
CA ASP A 23 0.69 -7.97 11.87
C ASP A 23 -0.18 -7.44 10.71
N ARG A 24 0.45 -6.87 9.66
CA ARG A 24 -0.25 -6.25 8.53
C ARG A 24 0.55 -6.34 7.23
N ALA A 25 -0.16 -6.44 6.11
CA ALA A 25 0.45 -6.40 4.80
C ALA A 25 1.10 -5.03 4.52
N LYS A 26 2.15 -5.01 3.68
CA LYS A 26 2.86 -3.80 3.27
C LYS A 26 1.94 -2.63 2.84
N PRO A 27 0.86 -2.83 2.07
CA PRO A 27 -0.01 -1.73 1.65
C PRO A 27 -0.73 -1.02 2.81
N ALA A 28 -0.95 -1.72 3.92
CA ALA A 28 -1.66 -1.21 5.09
C ALA A 28 -0.76 -0.42 6.06
N VAL A 29 0.54 -0.29 5.76
CA VAL A 29 1.48 0.47 6.60
C VAL A 29 1.10 1.95 6.60
N PRO A 30 0.91 2.59 7.78
CA PRO A 30 0.59 4.00 7.88
C PRO A 30 1.72 4.91 7.38
N VAL A 31 1.36 6.00 6.72
CA VAL A 31 2.27 7.04 6.21
C VAL A 31 1.61 8.42 6.41
N GLY A 32 2.40 9.43 6.78
CA GLY A 32 1.90 10.81 6.85
C GLY A 32 0.76 11.03 7.85
N GLY A 33 0.70 10.22 8.91
CA GLY A 33 -0.27 10.34 10.01
C GLY A 33 -1.67 9.80 9.71
N LYS A 34 -2.26 10.11 8.54
CA LYS A 34 -3.64 9.74 8.19
C LYS A 34 -3.78 8.80 7.00
N PHE A 35 -2.70 8.52 6.29
CA PHE A 35 -2.73 7.71 5.07
C PHE A 35 -2.07 6.37 5.29
N ARG A 36 -2.23 5.48 4.32
CA ARG A 36 -1.55 4.20 4.17
C ARG A 36 -0.81 4.19 2.84
N LEU A 37 0.19 3.31 2.70
CA LEU A 37 0.95 3.18 1.45
C LEU A 37 0.06 2.92 0.23
N ILE A 38 -1.06 2.21 0.39
CA ILE A 38 -2.00 1.93 -0.70
C ILE A 38 -2.78 3.15 -1.21
N ASP A 39 -2.88 4.21 -0.40
CA ASP A 39 -3.68 5.38 -0.76
C ASP A 39 -3.01 6.21 -1.86
N ILE A 40 -1.68 6.12 -2.00
CA ILE A 40 -0.91 6.83 -3.03
C ILE A 40 -1.29 6.35 -4.45
N PRO A 41 -1.17 5.04 -4.81
CA PRO A 41 -1.52 4.59 -6.15
C PRO A 41 -3.04 4.57 -6.43
N ILE A 42 -3.89 4.55 -5.41
CA ILE A 42 -5.36 4.62 -5.58
C ILE A 42 -5.82 6.05 -5.90
N SER A 43 -5.12 7.08 -5.41
CA SER A 43 -5.53 8.49 -5.58
C SER A 43 -4.97 9.16 -6.85
N ASN A 44 -4.12 8.46 -7.61
CA ASN A 44 -3.47 8.97 -8.82
C ASN A 44 -4.36 8.86 -10.06
#